data_AF-A0A6J7GQ95-F1
#
_entry.id   AF-A0A6J7GQ95-F1
#
_cell.length_a   1.000
_cell.length_b   1.000
_cell.length_c   1.000
_cell.angle_alpha   90.00
_cell.angle_beta   90.00
_cell.angle_gamma   90.00
#
_symmetry.space_group_name_H-M   'P 1'
#
loop_
_entity.id
_entity.type
_entity.pdbx_description
1 polymer ?
#
loop_
_entity_poly.entity_id
_entity_poly.type
_entity_poly.pdbx_seq_one_letter_code
_entity_poly.pdbx_strand_id
1 'polypeptide(L)'
;MISALVTASKFFAVVSSFVTIGALLALAFLVLDKSGKFSTSGLKIRSVISISSFAWFVSSLLNIFFTLANILNLPLTGALDPTVFQSFVLQISLGQYLFFQTVVALFVAISSRRVPSTGYTAILLLISLIAIAAPIFQSHSASSGSHALAIGSLFIHVIALSLWVGGVIAIALLNEEDRKVSLPRFSQIALWAAIAVVISGVLNASARLNFAAAWSTSYAYVVILKVALTLVLLFFGYKHRNYLAAKPSVNWKAMTRLISVEAGIMIFVTALGSWLSSNQPPARGGEEPFNAALAVAGIKMPEAPTLRRILFEYDPDILMIGLLIVAVALYIQGVVVLTRRGDKWPVGRTISFALGISAIDFATSGGLGVYAHFAFSWHMVAHMVLGMIAPIAIVLGAPITLALRTLPQSRDGQELGVRGLLISGLHSRYSRILTNPVVALAIFDGSLFALYFTSLFGGMMQSHQGHLFMNIHFILAGILFFHVIVGVDPNPRKVPHLVRIVILFAAMSIHAFFSVALMSTTTLIDGGYFESLQRPWALDLLADQQSGGAIGWAMGEIPILIALIATFIQWMRDDSHEAKRIDRNTARLAALGQPDELAQYNLYLSNLNKKDGEAKQ
;
A
#
# COMPACT_ATOMS: atom_id res chain seq x y z
N MET A 1 27.96 21.16 -17.23
CA MET A 1 27.80 19.92 -18.04
C MET A 1 27.22 18.77 -17.22
N ILE A 2 27.84 18.36 -16.10
CA ILE A 2 27.38 17.19 -15.29
C ILE A 2 25.94 17.36 -14.78
N SER A 3 25.56 18.52 -14.24
CA SER A 3 24.17 18.79 -13.82
C SER A 3 23.12 18.60 -14.93
N ALA A 4 23.47 18.93 -16.18
CA ALA A 4 22.60 18.68 -17.33
C ALA A 4 22.47 17.18 -17.63
N LEU A 5 23.56 16.41 -17.48
CA LEU A 5 23.55 14.95 -17.60
C LEU A 5 22.71 14.27 -16.51
N VAL A 6 22.74 14.76 -15.26
CA VAL A 6 21.85 14.30 -14.18
C VAL A 6 20.39 14.51 -14.58
N THR A 7 20.05 15.71 -15.07
CA THR A 7 18.68 16.02 -15.47
C THR A 7 18.23 15.15 -16.64
N ALA A 8 19.11 14.93 -17.63
CA ALA A 8 18.83 14.10 -18.79
C ALA A 8 18.64 12.61 -18.42
N SER A 9 19.57 12.01 -17.67
CA SER A 9 19.47 10.60 -17.26
C SER A 9 18.25 10.35 -16.38
N LYS A 10 17.92 11.28 -15.46
CA LYS A 10 16.70 11.24 -14.66
C LYS A 10 15.44 11.33 -15.51
N PHE A 11 15.40 12.22 -16.51
CA PHE A 11 14.30 12.28 -17.47
C PHE A 11 14.11 10.96 -18.22
N PHE A 12 15.18 10.40 -18.79
CA PHE A 12 15.10 9.12 -19.49
C PHE A 12 14.68 7.98 -18.55
N ALA A 13 15.17 7.94 -17.32
CA ALA A 13 14.77 6.96 -16.31
C ALA A 13 13.26 7.07 -15.97
N VAL A 14 12.75 8.29 -15.75
CA VAL A 14 11.32 8.52 -15.46
C VAL A 14 10.47 8.14 -16.66
N VAL A 15 10.77 8.61 -17.87
CA VAL A 15 9.98 8.29 -19.07
C VAL A 15 9.97 6.79 -19.36
N SER A 16 11.13 6.13 -19.32
CA SER A 16 11.21 4.68 -19.53
C SER A 16 10.44 3.89 -18.47
N SER A 17 10.51 4.32 -17.19
CA SER A 17 9.70 3.72 -16.12
C SER A 17 8.19 3.90 -16.33
N PHE A 18 7.75 5.07 -16.81
CA PHE A 18 6.34 5.32 -17.15
C PHE A 18 5.89 4.42 -18.30
N VAL A 19 6.71 4.25 -19.34
CA VAL A 19 6.43 3.32 -20.44
C VAL A 19 6.33 1.88 -19.92
N THR A 20 7.24 1.46 -19.04
CA THR A 20 7.20 0.12 -18.41
C THR A 20 5.94 -0.09 -17.58
N ILE A 21 5.62 0.84 -16.68
CA ILE A 21 4.43 0.79 -15.81
C ILE A 21 3.15 0.82 -16.64
N GLY A 22 3.08 1.68 -17.65
CA GLY A 22 1.97 1.75 -18.59
C GLY A 22 1.74 0.47 -19.36
N ALA A 23 2.82 -0.14 -19.87
CA ALA A 23 2.76 -1.41 -20.60
C ALA A 23 2.38 -2.58 -19.67
N LEU A 24 2.87 -2.59 -18.42
CA LEU A 24 2.47 -3.56 -17.39
C LEU A 24 0.98 -3.39 -17.02
N LEU A 25 0.51 -2.15 -16.83
CA LEU A 25 -0.90 -1.83 -16.59
C LEU A 25 -1.78 -2.31 -17.75
N ALA A 26 -1.34 -2.06 -18.99
CA ALA A 26 -2.06 -2.48 -20.18
C ALA A 26 -2.16 -4.00 -20.28
N LEU A 27 -1.05 -4.71 -20.11
CA LEU A 27 -1.00 -6.17 -20.20
C LEU A 27 -1.71 -6.86 -19.03
N ALA A 28 -1.77 -6.25 -17.84
CA ALA A 28 -2.44 -6.82 -16.68
C ALA A 28 -3.96 -6.60 -16.67
N PHE A 29 -4.45 -5.45 -17.14
CA PHE A 29 -5.84 -5.04 -16.90
C PHE A 29 -6.60 -4.45 -18.11
N LEU A 30 -5.91 -4.02 -19.17
CA LEU A 30 -6.54 -3.31 -20.29
C LEU A 30 -6.74 -4.20 -21.52
N VAL A 31 -5.73 -4.97 -21.92
CA VAL A 31 -5.82 -5.91 -23.04
C VAL A 31 -6.63 -7.15 -22.63
N LEU A 32 -7.28 -7.82 -23.59
CA LEU A 32 -8.01 -9.06 -23.33
C LEU A 32 -7.05 -10.23 -23.09
N ASP A 33 -7.38 -11.07 -22.11
CA ASP A 33 -6.71 -12.33 -21.80
C ASP A 33 -7.70 -13.51 -21.91
N LYS A 34 -7.18 -14.72 -22.08
CA LYS A 34 -7.96 -15.97 -22.03
C LYS A 34 -7.55 -16.76 -20.80
N SER A 35 -8.38 -16.76 -19.76
CA SER A 35 -8.13 -17.42 -18.47
C SER A 35 -6.75 -17.07 -17.87
N GLY A 36 -6.36 -15.80 -17.98
CA GLY A 36 -5.08 -15.26 -17.51
C GLY A 36 -3.92 -15.39 -18.51
N LYS A 37 -4.09 -16.08 -19.64
CA LYS A 37 -3.06 -16.20 -20.69
C LYS A 37 -3.18 -15.07 -21.72
N PHE A 38 -2.03 -14.58 -22.17
CA PHE A 38 -1.98 -13.46 -23.11
C PHE A 38 -2.54 -13.81 -24.49
N SER A 39 -3.27 -12.86 -25.08
CA SER A 39 -3.62 -12.85 -26.50
C SER A 39 -2.38 -12.59 -27.38
N THR A 40 -2.50 -12.76 -28.70
CA THR A 40 -1.43 -12.49 -29.68
C THR A 40 -0.93 -11.04 -29.60
N SER A 41 -1.82 -10.07 -29.37
CA SER A 41 -1.46 -8.67 -29.12
C SER A 41 -0.68 -8.46 -27.82
N GLY A 42 -0.97 -9.25 -26.78
CA GLY A 42 -0.24 -9.21 -25.51
C GLY A 42 1.25 -9.53 -25.64
N LEU A 43 1.64 -10.29 -26.67
CA LEU A 43 3.06 -10.58 -26.97
C LEU A 43 3.84 -9.34 -27.43
N LYS A 44 3.20 -8.42 -28.17
CA LYS A 44 3.85 -7.15 -28.57
C LYS A 44 4.04 -6.22 -27.38
N ILE A 45 3.05 -6.11 -26.49
CA ILE A 45 3.19 -5.29 -25.28
C ILE A 45 4.27 -5.86 -24.35
N ARG A 46 4.43 -7.18 -24.31
CA ARG A 46 5.51 -7.83 -23.57
C ARG A 46 6.90 -7.42 -24.06
N SER A 47 7.12 -7.27 -25.37
CA SER A 47 8.41 -6.79 -25.88
C SER A 47 8.64 -5.33 -25.50
N VAL A 48 7.60 -4.49 -25.52
CA VAL A 48 7.66 -3.10 -25.03
C VAL A 48 8.06 -3.05 -23.55
N ILE A 49 7.50 -3.92 -22.70
CA ILE A 49 7.91 -4.02 -21.29
C ILE A 49 9.40 -4.33 -21.19
N SER A 50 9.89 -5.37 -21.90
CA SER A 50 11.31 -5.76 -21.82
C SER A 50 12.26 -4.66 -22.30
N ILE A 51 11.95 -4.00 -23.42
CA ILE A 51 12.78 -2.91 -23.97
C ILE A 51 12.76 -1.68 -23.05
N SER A 52 11.57 -1.23 -22.63
CA SER A 52 11.43 -0.04 -21.79
C SER A 52 12.06 -0.22 -20.41
N SER A 53 11.89 -1.39 -19.79
CA SER A 53 12.50 -1.70 -18.48
C SER A 53 14.02 -1.83 -18.56
N PHE A 54 14.56 -2.32 -19.69
CA PHE A 54 16.00 -2.29 -19.93
C PHE A 54 16.52 -0.86 -20.12
N ALA A 55 15.79 -0.02 -20.86
CA ALA A 55 16.10 1.42 -20.96
C ALA A 55 16.02 2.11 -19.60
N TRP A 56 15.07 1.72 -18.74
CA TRP A 56 14.94 2.20 -17.37
C TRP A 56 16.12 1.78 -16.51
N PHE A 57 16.57 0.53 -16.61
CA PHE A 57 17.79 0.04 -15.96
C PHE A 57 19.02 0.86 -16.37
N VAL A 58 19.28 0.99 -17.67
CA VAL A 58 20.46 1.72 -18.18
C VAL A 58 20.41 3.20 -17.75
N SER A 59 19.25 3.85 -17.89
CA SER A 59 19.09 5.25 -17.51
C SER A 59 19.22 5.46 -16.00
N SER A 60 18.71 4.54 -15.17
CA SER A 60 18.84 4.60 -13.71
C SER A 60 20.29 4.39 -13.27
N LEU A 61 21.01 3.46 -13.92
CA LEU A 61 22.42 3.23 -13.66
C LEU A 61 23.27 4.46 -14.00
N LEU A 62 23.04 5.07 -15.18
CA LEU A 62 23.69 6.33 -15.55
C LEU A 62 23.33 7.47 -14.57
N ASN A 63 22.08 7.51 -14.11
CA ASN A 63 21.65 8.49 -13.12
C ASN A 63 22.40 8.36 -11.79
N ILE A 64 22.73 7.15 -11.33
CA ILE A 64 23.58 6.93 -10.14
C ILE A 64 24.94 7.60 -10.35
N PHE A 65 25.64 7.29 -11.44
CA PHE A 65 26.97 7.83 -11.70
C PHE A 65 26.97 9.36 -11.86
N PHE A 66 26.01 9.92 -12.59
CA PHE A 66 25.94 11.38 -12.75
C PHE A 66 25.55 12.08 -11.45
N THR A 67 24.65 11.49 -10.65
CA THR A 67 24.28 12.03 -9.34
C THR A 67 25.48 12.03 -8.40
N LEU A 68 26.23 10.93 -8.34
CA LEU A 68 27.45 10.81 -7.55
C LEU A 68 28.51 11.84 -7.95
N ALA A 69 28.79 11.96 -9.26
CA ALA A 69 29.71 12.95 -9.79
C ALA A 69 29.27 14.39 -9.45
N ASN A 70 27.97 14.67 -9.51
CA ASN A 70 27.41 16.00 -9.21
C ASN A 70 27.47 16.35 -7.72
N ILE A 71 27.18 15.39 -6.82
CA ILE A 71 27.20 15.61 -5.37
C ILE A 71 28.62 15.80 -4.86
N LEU A 72 29.57 14.98 -5.32
CA LEU A 72 30.96 15.04 -4.90
C LEU A 72 31.79 16.07 -5.69
N ASN A 73 31.18 16.72 -6.69
CA ASN A 73 31.84 17.63 -7.62
C ASN A 73 33.11 17.02 -8.26
N LEU A 74 33.03 15.74 -8.64
CA LEU A 74 34.11 14.97 -9.25
C LEU A 74 33.95 14.86 -10.78
N PRO A 75 35.05 14.64 -11.54
CA PRO A 75 34.93 14.21 -12.93
C PRO A 75 34.27 12.83 -13.01
N LEU A 76 33.71 12.49 -14.18
CA LEU A 76 32.98 11.23 -14.37
C LEU A 76 33.86 9.99 -14.10
N THR A 77 35.16 10.09 -14.36
CA THR A 77 36.15 9.04 -14.04
C THR A 77 36.25 8.77 -12.55
N GLY A 78 36.13 9.80 -11.69
CA GLY A 78 36.12 9.64 -10.24
C GLY A 78 34.84 8.96 -9.72
N ALA A 79 33.71 9.17 -10.39
CA ALA A 79 32.47 8.46 -10.05
C ALA A 79 32.46 6.98 -10.47
N LEU A 80 33.35 6.59 -11.41
CA LEU A 80 33.54 5.20 -11.81
C LEU A 80 34.49 4.42 -10.88
N ASP A 81 35.09 5.10 -9.89
CA ASP A 81 35.90 4.42 -8.88
C ASP A 81 35.03 3.42 -8.09
N PRO A 82 35.41 2.12 -8.03
CA PRO A 82 34.60 1.10 -7.37
C PRO A 82 34.36 1.37 -5.89
N THR A 83 35.33 1.96 -5.19
CA THR A 83 35.25 2.25 -3.75
C THR A 83 34.24 3.35 -3.49
N VAL A 84 34.30 4.44 -4.27
CA VAL A 84 33.36 5.56 -4.18
C VAL A 84 31.95 5.12 -4.54
N PHE A 85 31.79 4.35 -5.62
CA PHE A 85 30.50 3.82 -6.05
C PHE A 85 29.88 2.89 -5.00
N GLN A 86 30.67 1.95 -4.47
CA GLN A 86 30.22 1.01 -3.44
C GLN A 86 29.82 1.73 -2.15
N SER A 87 30.61 2.70 -1.71
CA SER A 87 30.28 3.54 -0.55
C SER A 87 28.95 4.26 -0.77
N PHE A 88 28.75 4.89 -1.93
CA PHE A 88 27.49 5.57 -2.24
C PHE A 88 26.28 4.64 -2.23
N VAL A 89 26.38 3.48 -2.88
CA VAL A 89 25.24 2.56 -3.02
C VAL A 89 24.92 1.81 -1.73
N LEU A 90 25.91 1.52 -0.88
CA LEU A 90 25.71 0.70 0.32
C LEU A 90 25.54 1.54 1.60
N GLN A 91 26.10 2.74 1.68
CA GLN A 91 26.13 3.53 2.92
C GLN A 91 25.29 4.81 2.85
N ILE A 92 25.03 5.34 1.66
CA ILE A 92 24.25 6.58 1.49
C ILE A 92 22.81 6.25 1.08
N SER A 93 21.82 6.72 1.84
CA SER A 93 20.40 6.42 1.62
C SER A 93 19.93 6.75 0.19
N LEU A 94 20.35 7.89 -0.36
CA LEU A 94 20.03 8.24 -1.76
C LEU A 94 20.56 7.19 -2.75
N GLY A 95 21.80 6.74 -2.55
CA GLY A 95 22.42 5.72 -3.39
C GLY A 95 21.73 4.37 -3.24
N GLN A 96 21.37 3.96 -2.02
CA GLN A 96 20.60 2.74 -1.74
C GLN A 96 19.26 2.73 -2.49
N TYR A 97 18.52 3.85 -2.49
CA TYR A 97 17.23 3.93 -3.20
C TYR A 97 17.37 3.91 -4.72
N LEU A 98 18.33 4.65 -5.27
CA LEU A 98 18.60 4.64 -6.71
C LEU A 98 19.08 3.26 -7.17
N PHE A 99 19.88 2.58 -6.34
CA PHE A 99 20.32 1.22 -6.61
C PHE A 99 19.18 0.21 -6.54
N PHE A 100 18.33 0.28 -5.52
CA PHE A 100 17.12 -0.55 -5.42
C PHE A 100 16.24 -0.39 -6.66
N GLN A 101 15.96 0.84 -7.10
CA GLN A 101 15.23 1.10 -8.33
C GLN A 101 15.90 0.45 -9.55
N THR A 102 17.23 0.57 -9.66
CA THR A 102 18.01 0.03 -10.77
C THR A 102 17.96 -1.51 -10.80
N VAL A 103 18.10 -2.16 -9.65
CA VAL A 103 18.00 -3.62 -9.51
C VAL A 103 16.61 -4.12 -9.89
N VAL A 104 15.55 -3.42 -9.43
CA VAL A 104 14.18 -3.79 -9.78
C VAL A 104 13.93 -3.59 -11.28
N ALA A 105 14.40 -2.50 -11.89
CA ALA A 105 14.27 -2.28 -13.33
C ALA A 105 14.92 -3.43 -14.14
N LEU A 106 16.10 -3.90 -13.71
CA LEU A 106 16.77 -5.06 -14.31
C LEU A 106 15.97 -6.35 -14.10
N PHE A 107 15.47 -6.58 -12.89
CA PHE A 107 14.63 -7.74 -12.58
C PHE A 107 13.37 -7.78 -13.45
N VAL A 108 12.70 -6.64 -13.66
CA VAL A 108 11.54 -6.52 -14.56
C VAL A 108 11.95 -6.76 -16.01
N ALA A 109 13.10 -6.27 -16.45
CA ALA A 109 13.62 -6.49 -17.81
C ALA A 109 13.89 -7.96 -18.13
N ILE A 110 14.42 -8.70 -17.16
CA ILE A 110 14.69 -10.14 -17.29
C ILE A 110 13.38 -10.94 -17.17
N SER A 111 12.57 -10.65 -16.16
CA SER A 111 11.35 -11.41 -15.83
C SER A 111 10.25 -11.22 -16.88
N SER A 112 10.12 -10.00 -17.43
CA SER A 112 9.14 -9.68 -18.49
C SER A 112 9.26 -10.61 -19.71
N ARG A 113 10.46 -11.11 -20.01
CA ARG A 113 10.70 -12.07 -21.11
C ARG A 113 10.12 -13.45 -20.87
N ARG A 114 9.69 -13.80 -19.65
CA ARG A 114 9.12 -15.12 -19.29
C ARG A 114 7.79 -15.07 -18.54
N VAL A 115 7.12 -13.91 -18.46
CA VAL A 115 5.85 -13.78 -17.75
C VAL A 115 4.79 -14.71 -18.35
N PRO A 116 4.15 -15.59 -17.56
CA PRO A 116 3.22 -16.59 -18.10
C PRO A 116 1.75 -16.17 -18.03
N SER A 117 1.39 -15.21 -17.16
CA SER A 117 -0.01 -14.80 -16.97
C SER A 117 -0.17 -13.35 -16.50
N THR A 118 -1.40 -12.83 -16.64
CA THR A 118 -1.81 -11.50 -16.17
C THR A 118 -1.58 -11.29 -14.67
N GLY A 119 -1.70 -12.34 -13.86
CA GLY A 119 -1.42 -12.27 -12.42
C GLY A 119 0.04 -11.96 -12.11
N TYR A 120 0.99 -12.58 -12.81
CA TYR A 120 2.41 -12.24 -12.67
C TYR A 120 2.71 -10.83 -13.18
N THR A 121 2.04 -10.38 -14.25
CA THR A 121 2.15 -9.00 -14.72
C THR A 121 1.67 -8.00 -13.66
N ALA A 122 0.57 -8.29 -12.96
CA ALA A 122 0.08 -7.44 -11.88
C ALA A 122 1.07 -7.35 -10.70
N ILE A 123 1.77 -8.44 -10.38
CA ILE A 123 2.84 -8.44 -9.37
C ILE A 123 4.02 -7.57 -9.83
N LEU A 124 4.46 -7.71 -11.09
CA LEU A 124 5.53 -6.87 -11.65
C LEU A 124 5.14 -5.39 -11.71
N LEU A 125 3.86 -5.08 -11.96
CA LEU A 125 3.33 -3.72 -11.88
C LEU A 125 3.50 -3.16 -10.46
N LEU A 126 3.07 -3.90 -9.43
CA LEU A 126 3.20 -3.48 -8.04
C LEU A 126 4.67 -3.25 -7.65
N ILE A 127 5.56 -4.18 -8.01
CA ILE A 127 7.00 -4.07 -7.76
C ILE A 127 7.59 -2.84 -8.47
N SER A 128 7.15 -2.55 -9.69
CA SER A 128 7.61 -1.39 -10.47
C SER A 128 7.13 -0.06 -9.86
N LEU A 129 5.90 -0.03 -9.33
CA LEU A 129 5.35 1.13 -8.61
C LEU A 129 6.13 1.40 -7.31
N ILE A 130 6.53 0.36 -6.57
CA ILE A 130 7.38 0.50 -5.39
C ILE A 130 8.76 1.04 -5.79
N ALA A 131 9.35 0.51 -6.87
CA ALA A 131 10.68 0.91 -7.33
C ALA A 131 10.77 2.35 -7.83
N ILE A 132 9.77 2.84 -8.59
CA ILE A 132 9.77 4.24 -9.03
C ILE A 132 9.56 5.22 -7.87
N ALA A 133 8.88 4.79 -6.81
CA ALA A 133 8.60 5.64 -5.67
C ALA A 133 9.75 5.70 -4.64
N ALA A 134 10.64 4.69 -4.65
CA ALA A 134 11.72 4.56 -3.68
C ALA A 134 12.61 5.83 -3.54
N PRO A 135 13.14 6.44 -4.62
CA PRO A 135 13.99 7.64 -4.47
C PRO A 135 13.27 8.89 -3.94
N ILE A 136 11.93 8.90 -3.89
CA ILE A 136 11.14 10.05 -3.43
C ILE A 136 11.34 10.31 -1.94
N PHE A 137 11.58 9.26 -1.15
CA PHE A 137 11.84 9.35 0.28
C PHE A 137 13.09 10.18 0.61
N GLN A 138 14.01 10.33 -0.34
CA GLN A 138 15.23 11.13 -0.18
C GLN A 138 15.17 12.47 -0.92
N SER A 139 14.00 12.91 -1.37
CA SER A 139 13.88 14.22 -2.02
C SER A 139 14.14 15.35 -1.00
N HIS A 140 15.04 16.30 -1.34
CA HIS A 140 15.64 17.32 -0.47
C HIS A 140 14.67 18.39 0.12
N SER A 141 13.42 18.08 0.41
CA SER A 141 12.43 19.03 0.95
C SER A 141 12.54 19.29 2.46
N ALA A 142 13.68 19.00 3.10
CA ALA A 142 13.85 19.13 4.55
C ALA A 142 13.91 20.59 5.08
N SER A 143 14.04 21.61 4.24
CA SER A 143 14.24 22.99 4.71
C SER A 143 12.97 23.82 4.94
N SER A 144 11.75 23.30 4.70
CA SER A 144 10.53 24.14 4.71
C SER A 144 9.42 23.78 5.72
N GLY A 145 9.68 22.92 6.71
CA GLY A 145 8.79 22.73 7.86
C GLY A 145 7.51 21.91 7.64
N SER A 146 7.34 21.26 6.49
CA SER A 146 6.23 20.32 6.22
C SER A 146 6.72 19.10 5.44
N HIS A 147 7.57 18.28 6.07
CA HIS A 147 8.26 17.16 5.43
C HIS A 147 7.28 16.07 4.94
N ALA A 148 6.31 15.69 5.78
CA ALA A 148 5.28 14.69 5.45
C ALA A 148 4.40 15.11 4.25
N LEU A 149 4.00 16.39 4.21
CA LEU A 149 3.22 16.93 3.10
C LEU A 149 4.01 16.88 1.78
N ALA A 150 5.29 17.29 1.79
CA ALA A 150 6.11 17.34 0.60
C ALA A 150 6.43 15.94 0.04
N ILE A 151 6.85 15.01 0.88
CA ILE A 151 7.14 13.63 0.46
C ILE A 151 5.85 12.92 0.05
N GLY A 152 4.80 13.02 0.87
CA GLY A 152 3.57 12.28 0.61
C GLY A 152 2.83 12.74 -0.63
N SER A 153 2.74 14.05 -0.85
CA SER A 153 2.20 14.59 -2.10
C SER A 153 3.04 14.14 -3.30
N LEU A 154 4.37 14.18 -3.23
CA LEU A 154 5.24 13.80 -4.35
C LEU A 154 5.14 12.31 -4.69
N PHE A 155 5.04 11.44 -3.68
CA PHE A 155 4.83 10.01 -3.88
C PHE A 155 3.53 9.72 -4.62
N ILE A 156 2.41 10.29 -4.15
CA ILE A 156 1.10 10.17 -4.82
C ILE A 156 1.19 10.72 -6.25
N HIS A 157 1.87 11.86 -6.42
CA HIS A 157 2.05 12.50 -7.72
C HIS A 157 2.77 11.58 -8.73
N VAL A 158 3.89 10.97 -8.34
CA VAL A 158 4.68 10.11 -9.22
C VAL A 158 3.95 8.81 -9.55
N ILE A 159 3.30 8.18 -8.57
CA ILE A 159 2.47 6.99 -8.80
C ILE A 159 1.34 7.32 -9.78
N ALA A 160 0.60 8.40 -9.54
CA ALA A 160 -0.50 8.81 -10.40
C ALA A 160 -0.03 9.19 -11.81
N LEU A 161 1.09 9.92 -11.95
CA LEU A 161 1.71 10.21 -13.24
C LEU A 161 2.12 8.93 -13.98
N SER A 162 2.71 7.96 -13.29
CA SER A 162 3.13 6.70 -13.93
C SER A 162 1.96 5.91 -14.51
N LEU A 163 0.81 5.92 -13.84
CA LEU A 163 -0.42 5.29 -14.33
C LEU A 163 -1.07 6.11 -15.46
N TRP A 164 -1.08 7.44 -15.34
CA TRP A 164 -1.71 8.32 -16.33
C TRP A 164 -0.87 8.44 -17.61
N VAL A 165 0.35 8.95 -17.51
CA VAL A 165 1.26 9.16 -18.63
C VAL A 165 1.65 7.83 -19.25
N GLY A 166 2.05 6.87 -18.40
CA GLY A 166 2.38 5.51 -18.86
C GLY A 166 1.21 4.85 -19.57
N GLY A 167 0.01 4.93 -19.01
CA GLY A 167 -1.17 4.34 -19.63
C GLY A 167 -1.56 5.01 -20.95
N VAL A 168 -1.47 6.34 -21.09
CA VAL A 168 -1.70 7.04 -22.37
C VAL A 168 -0.70 6.56 -23.42
N ILE A 169 0.58 6.46 -23.07
CA ILE A 169 1.62 5.94 -23.97
C ILE A 169 1.31 4.48 -24.36
N ALA A 170 0.92 3.64 -23.40
CA ALA A 170 0.57 2.25 -23.68
C ALA A 170 -0.63 2.13 -24.63
N ILE A 171 -1.68 2.92 -24.43
CA ILE A 171 -2.85 3.00 -25.31
C ILE A 171 -2.47 3.49 -26.72
N ALA A 172 -1.51 4.42 -26.82
CA ALA A 172 -0.99 4.88 -28.10
C ALA A 172 -0.30 3.74 -28.87
N LEU A 173 0.41 2.84 -28.17
CA LEU A 173 1.14 1.72 -28.75
C LEU A 173 0.27 0.50 -29.11
N LEU A 174 -0.97 0.41 -28.62
CA LEU A 174 -1.89 -0.67 -28.96
C LEU A 174 -2.34 -0.62 -30.43
N ASN A 175 -2.72 -1.78 -30.97
CA ASN A 175 -3.41 -1.85 -32.26
C ASN A 175 -4.83 -1.24 -32.15
N GLU A 176 -5.52 -1.08 -33.29
CA GLU A 176 -6.83 -0.44 -33.29
C GLU A 176 -7.86 -1.20 -32.46
N GLU A 177 -7.91 -2.53 -32.57
CA GLU A 177 -8.89 -3.40 -31.90
C GLU A 177 -8.75 -3.38 -30.37
N ASP A 178 -7.54 -3.62 -29.85
CA ASP A 178 -7.27 -3.62 -28.41
C ASP A 178 -7.48 -2.23 -27.82
N ARG A 179 -7.19 -1.17 -28.59
CA ARG A 179 -7.46 0.20 -28.17
C ARG A 179 -8.95 0.42 -27.92
N LYS A 180 -9.85 -0.08 -28.78
CA LYS A 180 -11.31 0.11 -28.60
C LYS A 180 -11.79 -0.51 -27.28
N VAL A 181 -11.28 -1.69 -26.96
CA VAL A 181 -11.69 -2.45 -25.76
C VAL A 181 -11.03 -1.90 -24.48
N SER A 182 -9.82 -1.34 -24.60
CA SER A 182 -9.04 -0.82 -23.47
C SER A 182 -9.46 0.58 -23.02
N LEU A 183 -9.87 1.43 -23.97
CA LEU A 183 -10.08 2.86 -23.75
C LEU A 183 -11.11 3.19 -22.66
N PRO A 184 -12.29 2.53 -22.56
CA PRO A 184 -13.26 2.84 -21.50
C PRO A 184 -12.74 2.57 -20.09
N ARG A 185 -12.02 1.45 -19.88
CA ARG A 185 -11.41 1.11 -18.58
C ARG A 185 -10.28 2.07 -18.25
N PHE A 186 -9.40 2.34 -19.23
CA PHE A 186 -8.29 3.26 -19.03
C PHE A 186 -8.78 4.68 -18.75
N SER A 187 -9.85 5.15 -19.39
CA SER A 187 -10.40 6.49 -19.16
C SER A 187 -10.81 6.73 -17.70
N GLN A 188 -11.32 5.70 -17.00
CA GLN A 188 -11.62 5.81 -15.56
C GLN A 188 -10.35 5.90 -14.72
N ILE A 189 -9.34 5.08 -15.02
CA ILE A 189 -8.03 5.12 -14.33
C ILE A 189 -7.36 6.47 -14.56
N ALA A 190 -7.36 6.96 -15.80
CA ALA A 190 -6.79 8.23 -16.20
C ALA A 190 -7.47 9.42 -15.52
N LEU A 191 -8.80 9.38 -15.33
CA LEU A 191 -9.51 10.42 -14.60
C LEU A 191 -9.05 10.52 -13.14
N TRP A 192 -9.03 9.39 -12.42
CA TRP A 192 -8.60 9.36 -11.03
C TRP A 192 -7.12 9.71 -10.87
N ALA A 193 -6.29 9.22 -11.78
CA ALA A 193 -4.88 9.56 -11.82
C ALA A 193 -4.67 11.07 -12.09
N ALA A 194 -5.41 11.66 -13.03
CA ALA A 194 -5.36 13.10 -13.30
C ALA A 194 -5.80 13.94 -12.09
N ILE A 195 -6.89 13.55 -11.40
CA ILE A 195 -7.32 14.20 -10.14
C ILE A 195 -6.21 14.12 -9.10
N ALA A 196 -5.63 12.93 -8.89
CA ALA A 196 -4.54 12.74 -7.94
C ALA A 196 -3.31 13.58 -8.31
N VAL A 197 -2.93 13.66 -9.60
CA VAL A 197 -1.82 14.49 -10.10
C VAL A 197 -2.06 15.98 -9.84
N VAL A 198 -3.28 16.47 -10.07
CA VAL A 198 -3.62 17.88 -9.82
C VAL A 198 -3.58 18.20 -8.34
N ILE A 199 -4.28 17.43 -7.49
CA ILE A 199 -4.32 17.67 -6.04
C ILE A 199 -2.93 17.58 -5.44
N SER A 200 -2.19 16.50 -5.72
CA SER A 200 -0.82 16.33 -5.24
C SER A 200 0.11 17.42 -5.78
N GLY A 201 -0.05 17.84 -7.04
CA GLY A 201 0.74 18.91 -7.65
C GLY A 201 0.50 20.26 -6.99
N VAL A 202 -0.75 20.58 -6.62
CA VAL A 202 -1.10 21.78 -5.87
C VAL A 202 -0.49 21.75 -4.48
N LEU A 203 -0.63 20.65 -3.74
CA LEU A 203 -0.02 20.48 -2.40
C LEU A 203 1.51 20.63 -2.47
N ASN A 204 2.12 20.04 -3.48
CA ASN A 204 3.56 20.07 -3.67
C ASN A 204 4.08 21.46 -4.07
N ALA A 205 3.31 22.20 -4.88
CA ALA A 205 3.58 23.58 -5.23
C ALA A 205 3.39 24.51 -4.01
N SER A 206 2.32 24.34 -3.23
CA SER A 206 2.07 25.13 -2.03
C SER A 206 3.13 24.91 -0.96
N ALA A 207 3.70 23.69 -0.86
CA ALA A 207 4.80 23.40 0.06
C ALA A 207 6.10 24.18 -0.26
N ARG A 208 6.30 24.56 -1.53
CA ARG A 208 7.54 25.17 -2.03
C ARG A 208 7.41 26.66 -2.39
N LEU A 209 6.21 27.10 -2.77
CA LEU A 209 5.91 28.48 -3.15
C LEU A 209 5.07 29.18 -2.07
N ASN A 210 5.44 28.99 -0.79
CA ASN A 210 4.68 29.49 0.37
C ASN A 210 5.10 30.89 0.85
N PHE A 211 5.91 31.64 0.08
CA PHE A 211 6.37 32.98 0.42
C PHE A 211 6.50 33.86 -0.82
N ALA A 212 6.36 35.18 -0.67
CA ALA A 212 6.24 36.12 -1.79
C ALA A 212 7.44 36.08 -2.76
N ALA A 213 8.67 36.08 -2.24
CA ALA A 213 9.89 36.05 -3.06
C ALA A 213 10.07 34.73 -3.86
N ALA A 214 9.37 33.66 -3.50
CA ALA A 214 9.42 32.40 -4.27
C ALA A 214 8.82 32.57 -5.67
N TRP A 215 7.84 33.46 -5.83
CA TRP A 215 7.07 33.63 -7.06
C TRP A 215 7.84 34.33 -8.19
N SER A 216 8.92 35.04 -7.88
CA SER A 216 9.80 35.68 -8.85
C SER A 216 10.96 34.79 -9.33
N THR A 217 10.98 33.51 -8.95
CA THR A 217 12.06 32.57 -9.30
C THR A 217 11.79 31.80 -10.59
N SER A 218 12.85 31.37 -11.28
CA SER A 218 12.74 30.46 -12.43
C SER A 218 11.99 29.17 -12.09
N TYR A 219 12.09 28.72 -10.84
CA TYR A 219 11.36 27.56 -10.32
C TYR A 219 9.84 27.79 -10.41
N ALA A 220 9.34 28.94 -9.95
CA ALA A 220 7.93 29.28 -10.01
C ALA A 220 7.41 29.36 -11.46
N TYR A 221 8.16 29.95 -12.38
CA TYR A 221 7.76 30.01 -13.79
C TYR A 221 7.61 28.63 -14.44
N VAL A 222 8.51 27.69 -14.13
CA VAL A 222 8.38 26.31 -14.63
C VAL A 222 7.17 25.60 -14.00
N VAL A 223 6.86 25.85 -12.72
CA VAL A 223 5.64 25.34 -12.09
C VAL A 223 4.39 25.90 -12.77
N ILE A 224 4.33 27.21 -13.04
CA ILE A 224 3.21 27.86 -13.74
C ILE A 224 3.02 27.27 -15.14
N LEU A 225 4.12 27.10 -15.90
CA LEU A 225 4.07 26.47 -17.23
C LEU A 225 3.54 25.04 -17.15
N LYS A 226 3.96 24.24 -16.17
CA LYS A 226 3.42 22.90 -15.95
C LYS A 226 1.92 22.94 -15.67
N VAL A 227 1.45 23.84 -14.80
CA VAL A 227 0.02 24.01 -14.50
C VAL A 227 -0.77 24.33 -15.78
N ALA A 228 -0.29 25.30 -16.58
CA ALA A 228 -0.94 25.67 -17.84
C ALA A 228 -1.05 24.48 -18.82
N LEU A 229 0.05 23.73 -19.00
CA LEU A 229 0.06 22.54 -19.86
C LEU A 229 -0.83 21.41 -19.32
N THR A 230 -0.89 21.23 -18.00
CA THR A 230 -1.81 20.27 -17.38
C THR A 230 -3.27 20.67 -17.61
N LEU A 231 -3.63 21.95 -17.53
CA LEU A 231 -4.98 22.43 -17.86
C LEU A 231 -5.35 22.14 -19.32
N VAL A 232 -4.41 22.32 -20.25
CA VAL A 232 -4.60 21.96 -21.68
C VAL A 232 -4.85 20.46 -21.84
N LEU A 233 -4.06 19.61 -21.16
CA LEU A 233 -4.26 18.16 -21.16
C LEU A 233 -5.63 17.75 -20.60
N LEU A 234 -6.06 18.35 -19.49
CA LEU A 234 -7.39 18.10 -18.90
C LEU A 234 -8.51 18.53 -19.84
N PHE A 235 -8.35 19.65 -20.54
CA PHE A 235 -9.31 20.11 -21.54
C PHE A 235 -9.43 19.12 -22.72
N PHE A 236 -8.31 18.62 -23.24
CA PHE A 236 -8.33 17.58 -24.27
C PHE A 236 -8.96 16.28 -23.76
N GLY A 237 -8.62 15.84 -22.55
CA GLY A 237 -9.24 14.67 -21.92
C GLY A 237 -10.77 14.82 -21.74
N TYR A 238 -11.24 16.00 -21.34
CA TYR A 238 -12.67 16.31 -21.24
C TYR A 238 -13.38 16.26 -22.60
N LYS A 239 -12.80 16.90 -23.62
CA LYS A 239 -13.33 16.86 -25.00
C LYS A 239 -13.37 15.44 -25.55
N HIS A 240 -12.34 14.65 -25.28
CA HIS A 240 -12.24 13.26 -25.70
C HIS A 240 -13.36 12.41 -25.06
N ARG A 241 -13.56 12.54 -23.74
CA ARG A 241 -14.62 11.81 -23.03
C ARG A 241 -16.01 12.15 -23.57
N ASN A 242 -16.28 13.43 -23.84
CA ASN A 242 -17.57 13.85 -24.39
C ASN A 242 -17.77 13.40 -25.85
N TYR A 243 -16.69 13.39 -26.65
CA TYR A 243 -16.75 12.92 -28.03
C TYR A 243 -17.07 11.42 -28.12
N LEU A 244 -16.45 10.60 -27.26
CA LEU A 244 -16.75 9.16 -27.15
C LEU A 244 -18.17 8.88 -26.69
N ALA A 245 -18.72 9.72 -25.81
CA ALA A 245 -20.09 9.57 -25.32
C ALA A 245 -21.16 9.98 -26.36
N ALA A 246 -20.85 10.92 -27.25
CA ALA A 246 -21.83 11.56 -28.13
C ALA A 246 -21.92 10.98 -29.56
N LYS A 247 -20.92 10.23 -30.04
CA LYS A 247 -20.90 9.75 -31.43
C LYS A 247 -20.94 8.23 -31.57
N PRO A 248 -21.85 7.66 -32.37
CA PRO A 248 -21.95 6.22 -32.61
C PRO A 248 -20.81 5.65 -33.48
N SER A 249 -20.12 6.50 -34.27
CA SER A 249 -18.94 6.11 -35.04
C SER A 249 -17.74 7.00 -34.71
N VAL A 250 -16.67 6.37 -34.21
CA VAL A 250 -15.43 7.06 -33.80
C VAL A 250 -14.44 7.06 -34.96
N ASN A 251 -13.94 8.23 -35.35
CA ASN A 251 -12.83 8.32 -36.31
C ASN A 251 -11.51 7.96 -35.61
N TRP A 252 -11.09 6.70 -35.74
CA TRP A 252 -9.92 6.16 -35.07
C TRP A 252 -8.60 6.82 -35.47
N LYS A 253 -8.46 7.31 -36.71
CA LYS A 253 -7.25 8.03 -37.16
C LYS A 253 -7.11 9.40 -36.52
N ALA A 254 -8.21 10.14 -36.42
CA ALA A 254 -8.21 11.42 -35.71
C ALA A 254 -7.93 11.22 -34.21
N MET A 255 -8.49 10.13 -33.64
CA MET A 255 -8.30 9.78 -32.24
C MET A 255 -6.85 9.44 -31.92
N THR A 256 -6.18 8.62 -32.74
CA THR A 256 -4.76 8.29 -32.53
C THR A 256 -3.88 9.51 -32.62
N ARG A 257 -4.12 10.42 -33.58
CA ARG A 257 -3.37 11.67 -33.69
C ARG A 257 -3.49 12.51 -32.43
N LEU A 258 -4.69 12.62 -31.85
CA LEU A 258 -4.91 13.38 -30.62
C LEU A 258 -4.19 12.74 -29.42
N ILE A 259 -4.31 11.42 -29.24
CA ILE A 259 -3.63 10.67 -28.17
C ILE A 259 -2.10 10.84 -28.28
N SER A 260 -1.55 10.84 -29.50
CA SER A 260 -0.11 11.08 -29.71
C SER A 260 0.31 12.52 -29.34
N VAL A 261 -0.54 13.52 -29.60
CA VAL A 261 -0.28 14.91 -29.18
C VAL A 261 -0.34 15.02 -27.65
N GLU A 262 -1.33 14.41 -27.00
CA GLU A 262 -1.42 14.35 -25.53
C GLU A 262 -0.17 13.69 -24.93
N ALA A 263 0.26 12.55 -25.48
CA ALA A 263 1.48 11.88 -25.06
C ALA A 263 2.73 12.77 -25.22
N GLY A 264 2.84 13.53 -26.33
CA GLY A 264 3.92 14.48 -26.54
C GLY A 264 3.96 15.59 -25.50
N ILE A 265 2.81 16.19 -25.17
CA ILE A 265 2.71 17.21 -24.12
C ILE A 265 3.07 16.61 -22.76
N MET A 266 2.61 15.39 -22.44
CA MET A 266 2.93 14.71 -21.19
C MET A 266 4.43 14.41 -21.04
N ILE A 267 5.09 13.99 -22.12
CA ILE A 267 6.56 13.79 -22.14
C ILE A 267 7.26 15.12 -21.86
N PHE A 268 6.81 16.22 -22.47
CA PHE A 268 7.37 17.55 -22.21
C PHE A 268 7.16 18.02 -20.76
N VAL A 269 5.95 17.85 -20.21
CA VAL A 269 5.65 18.15 -18.79
C VAL A 269 6.50 17.30 -17.84
N THR A 270 6.78 16.05 -18.22
CA THR A 270 7.69 15.16 -17.47
C THR A 270 9.12 15.68 -17.50
N ALA A 271 9.61 16.19 -18.64
CA ALA A 271 10.92 16.84 -18.73
C ALA A 271 11.03 18.06 -17.80
N LEU A 272 10.00 18.91 -17.76
CA LEU A 272 9.93 20.03 -16.81
C LEU A 272 9.93 19.54 -15.35
N GLY A 273 9.24 18.43 -15.07
CA GLY A 273 9.26 17.77 -13.76
C GLY A 273 10.63 17.25 -13.35
N SER A 274 11.36 16.60 -14.27
CA SER A 274 12.73 16.13 -14.02
C SER A 274 13.68 17.30 -13.77
N TRP A 275 13.52 18.42 -14.49
CA TRP A 275 14.27 19.64 -14.23
C TRP A 275 13.97 20.22 -12.83
N LEU A 276 12.70 20.37 -12.46
CA LEU A 276 12.30 20.84 -11.12
C LEU A 276 12.83 19.95 -10.00
N SER A 277 12.92 18.65 -10.24
CA SER A 277 13.40 17.68 -9.24
C SER A 277 14.94 17.62 -9.14
N SER A 278 15.66 18.22 -10.09
CA SER A 278 17.13 18.32 -10.07
C SER A 278 17.64 19.69 -9.65
N ASN A 279 16.76 20.68 -9.52
CA ASN A 279 17.08 22.04 -9.09
C ASN A 279 16.58 22.28 -7.66
N GLN A 280 17.30 23.12 -6.92
CA GLN A 280 16.92 23.47 -5.56
C GLN A 280 15.64 24.32 -5.56
N PRO A 281 14.66 24.03 -4.67
CA PRO A 281 13.49 24.88 -4.50
C PRO A 281 13.88 26.24 -3.89
N PRO A 282 13.05 27.28 -4.06
CA PRO A 282 13.27 28.57 -3.41
C PRO A 282 13.35 28.42 -1.88
N ALA A 283 14.36 29.03 -1.25
CA ALA A 283 14.53 29.04 0.20
C ALA A 283 14.16 30.42 0.78
N ARG A 284 13.60 30.44 2.00
CA ARG A 284 13.45 31.67 2.77
C ARG A 284 14.85 32.08 3.24
N GLY A 285 15.30 33.28 2.88
CA GLY A 285 16.58 33.79 3.37
C GLY A 285 16.52 34.06 4.87
N GLY A 286 17.54 33.62 5.63
CA GLY A 286 17.65 33.81 7.08
C GLY A 286 18.20 32.57 7.78
N GLU A 287 19.01 32.75 8.84
CA GLU A 287 19.40 31.68 9.75
C GLU A 287 18.21 31.38 10.68
N GLU A 288 17.42 30.35 10.36
CA GLU A 288 16.46 29.82 11.32
C GLU A 288 17.24 29.15 12.47
N PRO A 289 16.89 29.42 13.74
CA PRO A 289 17.56 28.79 14.87
C PRO A 289 17.43 27.26 14.78
N PHE A 290 18.53 26.56 15.08
CA PHE A 290 18.56 25.10 15.05
C PHE A 290 17.47 24.51 15.94
N ASN A 291 16.69 23.59 15.39
CA ASN A 291 15.64 22.87 16.09
C ASN A 291 15.86 21.37 15.92
N ALA A 292 16.27 20.69 17.00
CA ALA A 292 16.63 19.27 16.97
C ALA A 292 15.46 18.39 16.52
N ALA A 293 14.27 18.61 17.08
CA ALA A 293 13.04 17.92 16.69
C ALA A 293 12.72 18.09 15.19
N LEU A 294 12.82 19.31 14.65
CA LEU A 294 12.57 19.56 13.24
C LEU A 294 13.64 18.90 12.35
N ALA A 295 14.90 18.89 12.78
CA ALA A 295 16.00 18.27 12.05
C ALA A 295 15.90 16.73 12.01
N VAL A 296 15.44 16.11 13.10
CA VAL A 296 15.34 14.65 13.24
C VAL A 296 13.99 14.10 12.79
N ALA A 297 12.89 14.65 13.30
CA ALA A 297 11.54 14.16 13.02
C ALA A 297 10.87 14.85 11.81
N GLY A 298 11.42 15.97 11.33
CA GLY A 298 10.81 16.74 10.23
C GLY A 298 9.54 17.52 10.63
N ILE A 299 9.20 17.52 11.91
CA ILE A 299 8.03 18.17 12.52
C ILE A 299 8.52 19.01 13.71
N LYS A 300 7.92 20.18 13.91
CA LYS A 300 8.26 21.04 15.07
C LYS A 300 7.87 20.34 16.38
N MET A 301 8.70 20.49 17.42
CA MET A 301 8.42 19.95 18.74
C MET A 301 7.08 20.47 19.29
N PRO A 302 6.09 19.60 19.54
CA PRO A 302 4.83 20.02 20.17
C PRO A 302 5.05 20.35 21.65
N GLU A 303 4.14 21.16 22.19
CA GLU A 303 4.05 21.41 23.63
C GLU A 303 3.66 20.12 24.40
N ALA A 304 3.69 20.15 25.73
CA ALA A 304 3.39 18.95 26.53
C ALA A 304 2.00 18.36 26.20
N PRO A 305 1.84 17.03 26.17
CA PRO A 305 0.57 16.41 25.83
C PRO A 305 -0.54 16.82 26.81
N THR A 306 -1.68 17.25 26.26
CA THR A 306 -2.92 17.47 27.01
C THR A 306 -4.05 16.80 26.26
N LEU A 307 -5.16 16.46 26.93
CA LEU A 307 -6.30 15.79 26.27
C LEU A 307 -6.77 16.55 25.03
N ARG A 308 -6.80 17.89 25.09
CA ARG A 308 -7.16 18.74 23.95
C ARG A 308 -6.17 18.61 22.79
N ARG A 309 -4.86 18.64 23.06
CA ARG A 309 -3.84 18.49 22.02
C ARG A 309 -3.88 17.09 21.41
N ILE A 310 -3.99 16.05 22.24
CA ILE A 310 -4.12 14.67 21.75
C ILE A 310 -5.33 14.48 20.82
N LEU A 311 -6.48 15.10 21.15
CA LEU A 311 -7.70 14.93 20.36
C LEU A 311 -7.78 15.82 19.11
N PHE A 312 -7.16 16.99 19.11
CA PHE A 312 -7.39 18.02 18.08
C PHE A 312 -6.13 18.52 17.36
N GLU A 313 -4.94 18.22 17.85
CA GLU A 313 -3.72 18.47 17.09
C GLU A 313 -3.69 17.57 15.85
N TYR A 314 -3.15 18.05 14.74
CA TYR A 314 -3.20 17.33 13.48
C TYR A 314 -2.03 17.73 12.58
N ASP A 315 -1.21 16.75 12.19
CA ASP A 315 -0.17 16.90 11.18
C ASP A 315 -0.46 15.88 10.05
N PRO A 316 -0.86 16.33 8.86
CA PRO A 316 -1.35 15.44 7.81
C PRO A 316 -0.24 14.56 7.22
N ASP A 317 -0.33 13.25 7.45
CA ASP A 317 0.42 12.26 6.69
C ASP A 317 -0.31 12.04 5.34
N ILE A 318 0.11 12.82 4.34
CA ILE A 318 -0.51 12.80 3.02
C ILE A 318 -0.44 11.42 2.35
N LEU A 319 0.58 10.60 2.64
CA LEU A 319 0.64 9.23 2.12
C LEU A 319 -0.48 8.39 2.71
N MET A 320 -0.58 8.37 4.03
CA MET A 320 -1.59 7.58 4.73
C MET A 320 -2.99 8.05 4.36
N ILE A 321 -3.24 9.37 4.39
CA ILE A 321 -4.51 9.97 3.97
C ILE A 321 -4.85 9.56 2.54
N GLY A 322 -3.88 9.57 1.62
CA GLY A 322 -4.08 9.10 0.25
C GLY A 322 -4.53 7.64 0.17
N LEU A 323 -3.90 6.74 0.94
CA LEU A 323 -4.29 5.33 1.03
C LEU A 323 -5.69 5.16 1.63
N LEU A 324 -6.00 5.90 2.69
CA LEU A 324 -7.31 5.88 3.35
C LEU A 324 -8.42 6.39 2.43
N ILE A 325 -8.18 7.47 1.68
CA ILE A 325 -9.13 7.99 0.68
C ILE A 325 -9.41 6.93 -0.39
N VAL A 326 -8.39 6.24 -0.89
CA VAL A 326 -8.57 5.16 -1.87
C VAL A 326 -9.38 4.00 -1.27
N ALA A 327 -9.08 3.58 -0.04
CA ALA A 327 -9.82 2.54 0.65
C ALA A 327 -11.30 2.91 0.85
N VAL A 328 -11.57 4.14 1.29
CA VAL A 328 -12.92 4.68 1.48
C VAL A 328 -13.68 4.77 0.14
N ALA A 329 -13.05 5.29 -0.90
CA ALA A 329 -13.66 5.42 -2.22
C ALA A 329 -14.07 4.05 -2.77
N LEU A 330 -13.20 3.04 -2.67
CA LEU A 330 -13.48 1.67 -3.11
C LEU A 330 -14.60 1.03 -2.27
N TYR A 331 -14.59 1.22 -0.95
CA TYR A 331 -15.62 0.68 -0.07
C TYR A 331 -16.99 1.30 -0.35
N ILE A 332 -17.08 2.64 -0.41
CA ILE A 332 -18.33 3.35 -0.72
C ILE A 332 -18.83 2.98 -2.11
N GLN A 333 -17.94 2.91 -3.11
CA GLN A 333 -18.32 2.46 -4.45
C GLN A 333 -18.93 1.04 -4.41
N GLY A 334 -18.34 0.13 -3.65
CA GLY A 334 -18.90 -1.22 -3.45
C GLY A 334 -20.30 -1.18 -2.84
N VAL A 335 -20.51 -0.42 -1.76
CA VAL A 335 -21.81 -0.28 -1.10
C VAL A 335 -22.86 0.33 -2.05
N VAL A 336 -22.49 1.37 -2.79
CA VAL A 336 -23.37 2.02 -3.77
C VAL A 336 -23.75 1.04 -4.88
N VAL A 337 -22.81 0.26 -5.39
CA VAL A 337 -23.07 -0.76 -6.43
C VAL A 337 -24.04 -1.83 -5.93
N LEU A 338 -23.87 -2.35 -4.71
CA LEU A 338 -24.82 -3.31 -4.13
C LEU A 338 -26.21 -2.71 -3.94
N THR A 339 -26.27 -1.53 -3.35
CA THR A 339 -27.54 -0.87 -3.04
C THR A 339 -28.32 -0.56 -4.33
N ARG A 340 -27.64 -0.12 -5.40
CA ARG A 340 -28.26 0.11 -6.71
C ARG A 340 -28.75 -1.17 -7.39
N ARG A 341 -28.20 -2.33 -7.05
CA ARG A 341 -28.68 -3.65 -7.51
C ARG A 341 -29.89 -4.16 -6.71
N GLY A 342 -30.26 -3.49 -5.62
CA GLY A 342 -31.31 -3.92 -4.70
C GLY A 342 -30.82 -4.81 -3.55
N ASP A 343 -29.51 -5.06 -3.45
CA ASP A 343 -28.93 -5.84 -2.37
C ASP A 343 -28.78 -5.00 -1.10
N LYS A 344 -29.14 -5.56 0.05
CA LYS A 344 -28.93 -4.90 1.36
C LYS A 344 -27.50 -5.14 1.86
N TRP A 345 -26.81 -4.05 2.23
CA TRP A 345 -25.54 -4.10 2.96
C TRP A 345 -25.75 -3.70 4.43
N PRO A 346 -25.33 -4.53 5.41
CA PRO A 346 -25.52 -4.19 6.82
C PRO A 346 -24.80 -2.89 7.22
N VAL A 347 -25.54 -1.92 7.76
CA VAL A 347 -25.00 -0.59 8.15
C VAL A 347 -23.87 -0.72 9.17
N GLY A 348 -23.95 -1.68 10.09
CA GLY A 348 -22.90 -1.94 11.08
C GLY A 348 -21.53 -2.25 10.45
N ARG A 349 -21.48 -2.84 9.25
CA ARG A 349 -20.21 -3.07 8.52
C ARG A 349 -19.62 -1.76 8.02
N THR A 350 -20.45 -0.86 7.49
CA THR A 350 -20.00 0.46 7.05
C THR A 350 -19.53 1.32 8.22
N ILE A 351 -20.24 1.30 9.36
CA ILE A 351 -19.83 2.00 10.59
C ILE A 351 -18.49 1.46 11.08
N SER A 352 -18.35 0.13 11.16
CA SER A 352 -17.10 -0.50 11.59
C SER A 352 -15.93 -0.13 10.67
N PHE A 353 -16.13 -0.18 9.36
CA PHE A 353 -15.11 0.25 8.39
C PHE A 353 -14.72 1.73 8.60
N ALA A 354 -15.70 2.62 8.76
CA ALA A 354 -15.45 4.04 9.02
C ALA A 354 -14.65 4.26 10.31
N LEU A 355 -15.00 3.57 11.39
CA LEU A 355 -14.25 3.62 12.65
C LEU A 355 -12.80 3.13 12.48
N GLY A 356 -12.59 2.06 11.72
CA GLY A 356 -11.24 1.57 11.41
C GLY A 356 -10.41 2.59 10.64
N ILE A 357 -11.00 3.23 9.62
CA ILE A 357 -10.33 4.29 8.86
C ILE A 357 -10.01 5.50 9.75
N SER A 358 -10.96 5.96 10.56
CA SER A 358 -10.76 7.08 11.48
C SER A 358 -9.71 6.79 12.55
N ALA A 359 -9.63 5.55 13.04
CA ALA A 359 -8.62 5.13 14.00
C ALA A 359 -7.21 5.13 13.38
N ILE A 360 -7.06 4.71 12.11
CA ILE A 360 -5.78 4.81 11.40
C ILE A 360 -5.39 6.28 11.22
N ASP A 361 -6.28 7.13 10.71
CA ASP A 361 -6.01 8.56 10.51
C ASP A 361 -5.64 9.25 11.84
N PHE A 362 -6.34 8.93 12.93
CA PHE A 362 -6.02 9.48 14.24
C PHE A 362 -4.63 9.07 14.74
N ALA A 363 -4.25 7.80 14.55
CA ALA A 363 -2.96 7.27 14.98
C ALA A 363 -1.78 7.67 14.07
N THR A 364 -2.03 8.12 12.84
CA THR A 364 -0.95 8.53 11.91
C THR A 364 -0.87 10.03 11.71
N SER A 365 -2.00 10.74 11.72
CA SER A 365 -2.09 12.17 11.37
C SER A 365 -2.74 13.01 12.46
N GLY A 366 -3.57 12.43 13.32
CA GLY A 366 -4.10 13.10 14.50
C GLY A 366 -3.05 13.33 15.58
N GLY A 367 -3.48 13.91 16.71
CA GLY A 367 -2.59 14.23 17.82
C GLY A 367 -1.84 12.99 18.30
N LEU A 368 -2.48 11.82 18.33
CA LEU A 368 -1.79 10.56 18.65
C LEU A 368 -0.60 10.29 17.71
N GLY A 369 -0.76 10.48 16.40
CA GLY A 369 0.33 10.37 15.42
C GLY A 369 1.42 11.41 15.63
N VAL A 370 1.07 12.65 15.98
CA VAL A 370 2.05 13.70 16.30
C VAL A 370 2.91 13.31 17.50
N TYR A 371 2.30 12.98 18.64
CA TYR A 371 3.06 12.64 19.86
C TYR A 371 3.80 11.30 19.76
N ALA A 372 3.37 10.38 18.90
CA ALA A 372 4.07 9.13 18.63
C ALA A 372 5.49 9.32 18.06
N HIS A 373 5.79 10.47 17.46
CA HIS A 373 7.15 10.80 17.01
C HIS A 373 8.06 11.25 18.16
N PHE A 374 7.52 11.65 19.32
CA PHE A 374 8.29 12.32 20.37
C PHE A 374 8.41 11.54 21.69
N ALA A 375 7.58 10.54 21.91
CA ALA A 375 7.64 9.70 23.11
C ALA A 375 7.33 8.24 22.81
N PHE A 376 8.00 7.33 23.50
CA PHE A 376 7.83 5.90 23.33
C PHE A 376 6.45 5.44 23.80
N SER A 377 5.94 6.00 24.89
CA SER A 377 4.60 5.68 25.40
C SER A 377 3.51 6.00 24.37
N TRP A 378 3.53 7.19 23.76
CA TRP A 378 2.62 7.59 22.70
C TRP A 378 2.81 6.79 21.41
N HIS A 379 4.05 6.46 21.07
CA HIS A 379 4.35 5.52 19.99
C HIS A 379 3.65 4.18 20.23
N MET A 380 3.72 3.63 21.44
CA MET A 380 3.05 2.38 21.76
C MET A 380 1.53 2.51 21.67
N VAL A 381 0.92 3.60 22.15
CA VAL A 381 -0.53 3.84 21.99
C VAL A 381 -0.92 3.84 20.51
N ALA A 382 -0.17 4.58 19.67
CA ALA A 382 -0.43 4.65 18.22
C ALA A 382 -0.34 3.28 17.56
N HIS A 383 0.72 2.52 17.83
CA HIS A 383 0.90 1.18 17.26
C HIS A 383 -0.10 0.15 17.78
N MET A 384 -0.61 0.28 19.01
CA MET A 384 -1.70 -0.56 19.51
C MET A 384 -3.03 -0.23 18.80
N VAL A 385 -3.29 1.05 18.50
CA VAL A 385 -4.45 1.44 17.68
C VAL A 385 -4.32 0.85 16.27
N LEU A 386 -3.16 0.99 15.64
CA LEU A 386 -2.87 0.51 14.29
C LEU A 386 -2.84 -1.01 14.17
N GLY A 387 -2.35 -1.71 15.20
CA GLY A 387 -2.17 -3.16 15.22
C GLY A 387 -3.40 -3.94 15.71
N MET A 388 -4.26 -3.33 16.53
CA MET A 388 -5.41 -4.03 17.12
C MET A 388 -6.75 -3.37 16.81
N ILE A 389 -6.94 -2.13 17.27
CA ILE A 389 -8.27 -1.48 17.25
C ILE A 389 -8.74 -1.25 15.81
N ALA A 390 -7.92 -0.60 14.98
CA ALA A 390 -8.26 -0.34 13.60
C ALA A 390 -8.46 -1.64 12.79
N PRO A 391 -7.56 -2.62 12.85
CA PRO A 391 -7.73 -3.90 12.17
C PRO A 391 -9.02 -4.65 12.48
N ILE A 392 -9.42 -4.74 13.77
CA ILE A 392 -10.70 -5.36 14.15
C ILE A 392 -11.85 -4.66 13.44
N ALA A 393 -11.86 -3.33 13.48
CA ALA A 393 -12.91 -2.52 12.87
C ALA A 393 -12.95 -2.66 11.34
N ILE A 394 -11.79 -2.72 10.68
CA ILE A 394 -11.67 -2.96 9.22
C ILE A 394 -12.17 -4.36 8.84
N VAL A 395 -11.77 -5.39 9.57
CA VAL A 395 -12.15 -6.79 9.30
C VAL A 395 -13.66 -7.00 9.46
N LEU A 396 -14.26 -6.42 10.49
CA LEU A 396 -15.72 -6.45 10.70
C LEU A 396 -16.49 -5.69 9.60
N GLY A 397 -15.82 -4.79 8.88
CA GLY A 397 -16.33 -4.13 7.68
C GLY A 397 -16.53 -5.05 6.47
N ALA A 398 -16.00 -6.28 6.50
CA ALA A 398 -16.09 -7.28 5.43
C ALA A 398 -15.64 -6.79 4.02
N PRO A 399 -14.48 -6.10 3.91
CA PRO A 399 -14.04 -5.49 2.64
C PRO A 399 -13.81 -6.53 1.53
N ILE A 400 -13.36 -7.75 1.85
CA ILE A 400 -13.12 -8.79 0.84
C ILE A 400 -14.46 -9.30 0.29
N THR A 401 -15.45 -9.54 1.16
CA THR A 401 -16.81 -9.91 0.75
C THR A 401 -17.43 -8.84 -0.13
N LEU A 402 -17.28 -7.56 0.24
CA LEU A 402 -17.80 -6.45 -0.55
C LEU A 402 -17.16 -6.42 -1.93
N ALA A 403 -15.84 -6.55 -2.01
CA ALA A 403 -15.09 -6.61 -3.28
C ALA A 403 -15.55 -7.79 -4.15
N LEU A 404 -15.67 -9.00 -3.59
CA LEU A 404 -16.09 -10.19 -4.34
C LEU A 404 -17.53 -10.09 -4.88
N ARG A 405 -18.41 -9.32 -4.24
CA ARG A 405 -19.80 -9.12 -4.71
C ARG A 405 -19.95 -7.99 -5.73
N THR A 406 -19.00 -7.05 -5.75
CA THR A 406 -19.14 -5.79 -6.52
C THR A 406 -18.21 -5.70 -7.71
N LEU A 407 -17.01 -6.30 -7.64
CA LEU A 407 -16.03 -6.25 -8.72
C LEU A 407 -16.62 -6.85 -10.01
N PRO A 408 -16.36 -6.20 -11.17
CA PRO A 408 -16.91 -6.61 -12.45
C PRO A 408 -16.43 -8.02 -12.82
N GLN A 409 -17.33 -8.77 -13.47
CA GLN A 409 -16.98 -10.04 -14.10
C GLN A 409 -16.28 -9.81 -15.46
N SER A 410 -15.80 -10.91 -16.04
CA SER A 410 -15.14 -10.98 -17.35
C SER A 410 -15.84 -10.17 -18.45
N ARG A 411 -15.09 -9.47 -19.31
CA ARG A 411 -15.66 -8.72 -20.46
C ARG A 411 -16.27 -9.61 -21.52
N ASP A 412 -15.69 -10.78 -21.76
CA ASP A 412 -16.00 -11.68 -22.88
C ASP A 412 -16.33 -13.11 -22.41
N GLY A 413 -16.43 -13.32 -21.09
CA GLY A 413 -16.65 -14.63 -20.48
C GLY A 413 -15.40 -15.51 -20.38
N GLN A 414 -14.28 -15.13 -21.02
CA GLN A 414 -13.01 -15.86 -21.01
C GLN A 414 -11.92 -15.14 -20.20
N GLU A 415 -11.98 -13.81 -20.10
CA GLU A 415 -11.05 -12.98 -19.34
C GLU A 415 -11.08 -13.35 -17.84
N LEU A 416 -9.91 -13.42 -17.20
CA LEU A 416 -9.82 -13.61 -15.75
C LEU A 416 -10.39 -12.41 -14.99
N GLY A 417 -10.04 -11.19 -15.43
CA GLY A 417 -10.49 -9.92 -14.86
C GLY A 417 -10.05 -9.67 -13.40
N VAL A 418 -10.40 -8.49 -12.89
CA VAL A 418 -10.00 -8.03 -11.53
C VAL A 418 -10.56 -8.94 -10.45
N ARG A 419 -11.82 -9.38 -10.58
CA ARG A 419 -12.45 -10.31 -9.63
C ARG A 419 -11.77 -11.69 -9.67
N GLY A 420 -11.43 -12.21 -10.84
CA GLY A 420 -10.75 -13.49 -10.97
C GLY A 420 -9.33 -13.46 -10.41
N LEU A 421 -8.61 -12.33 -10.56
CA LEU A 421 -7.32 -12.11 -9.91
C LEU A 421 -7.43 -12.13 -8.38
N LEU A 422 -8.44 -11.46 -7.82
CA LEU A 422 -8.70 -11.48 -6.38
C LEU A 422 -8.99 -12.91 -5.88
N ILE A 423 -9.87 -13.65 -6.58
CA ILE A 423 -10.20 -15.04 -6.25
C ILE A 423 -8.95 -15.93 -6.33
N SER A 424 -8.13 -15.77 -7.38
CA SER A 424 -6.88 -16.51 -7.56
C SER A 424 -5.88 -16.22 -6.45
N GLY A 425 -5.75 -14.96 -6.04
CA GLY A 425 -4.93 -14.53 -4.91
C GLY A 425 -5.38 -15.15 -3.59
N LEU A 426 -6.68 -15.10 -3.30
CA LEU A 426 -7.27 -15.71 -2.10
C LEU A 426 -7.05 -17.23 -2.06
N HIS A 427 -7.14 -17.93 -3.19
CA HIS A 427 -6.94 -19.40 -3.21
C HIS A 427 -5.47 -19.83 -3.39
N SER A 428 -4.53 -18.88 -3.45
CA SER A 428 -3.11 -19.15 -3.68
C SER A 428 -2.45 -19.91 -2.53
N ARG A 429 -1.31 -20.56 -2.82
CA ARG A 429 -0.49 -21.23 -1.79
C ARG A 429 -0.02 -20.25 -0.72
N TYR A 430 0.35 -19.02 -1.11
CA TYR A 430 0.77 -17.97 -0.20
C TYR A 430 -0.34 -17.55 0.75
N SER A 431 -1.57 -17.36 0.25
CA SER A 431 -2.71 -17.05 1.11
C SER A 431 -2.97 -18.17 2.12
N ARG A 432 -2.91 -19.44 1.70
CA ARG A 432 -3.07 -20.59 2.62
C ARG A 432 -1.99 -20.67 3.72
N ILE A 433 -0.79 -20.16 3.46
CA ILE A 433 0.30 -20.10 4.45
C ILE A 433 0.05 -18.92 5.40
N LEU A 434 -0.21 -17.73 4.87
CA LEU A 434 -0.42 -16.52 5.66
C LEU A 434 -1.68 -16.60 6.53
N THR A 435 -2.76 -17.23 6.05
CA THR A 435 -3.99 -17.39 6.82
C THR A 435 -3.98 -18.61 7.76
N ASN A 436 -2.85 -19.30 7.88
CA ASN A 436 -2.65 -20.26 8.97
C ASN A 436 -2.59 -19.50 10.30
N PRO A 437 -3.36 -19.87 11.33
CA PRO A 437 -3.43 -19.11 12.58
C PRO A 437 -2.09 -19.01 13.32
N VAL A 438 -1.23 -20.02 13.23
CA VAL A 438 0.12 -19.98 13.84
C VAL A 438 1.03 -19.02 13.09
N VAL A 439 0.94 -18.99 11.75
CA VAL A 439 1.72 -18.05 10.93
C VAL A 439 1.23 -16.63 11.14
N ALA A 440 -0.09 -16.42 11.19
CA ALA A 440 -0.68 -15.12 11.50
C ALA A 440 -0.26 -14.62 12.88
N LEU A 441 -0.28 -15.48 13.90
CA LEU A 441 0.23 -15.18 15.24
C LEU A 441 1.73 -14.84 15.23
N ALA A 442 2.55 -15.62 14.52
CA ALA A 442 3.98 -15.37 14.41
C ALA A 442 4.30 -14.05 13.68
N ILE A 443 3.52 -13.67 12.66
CA ILE A 443 3.64 -12.37 12.01
C ILE A 443 3.20 -11.25 12.94
N PHE A 444 2.10 -11.45 13.68
CA PHE A 444 1.55 -10.45 14.59
C PHE A 444 2.49 -10.22 15.78
N ASP A 445 2.63 -11.20 16.67
CA ASP A 445 3.42 -11.06 17.89
C ASP A 445 4.92 -11.20 17.65
N GLY A 446 5.34 -12.13 16.79
CA GLY A 446 6.77 -12.32 16.51
C GLY A 446 7.43 -11.09 15.90
N SER A 447 6.67 -10.28 15.17
CA SER A 447 7.18 -9.00 14.66
C SER A 447 7.45 -7.96 15.74
N LEU A 448 6.74 -8.00 16.88
CA LEU A 448 7.02 -7.12 18.02
C LEU A 448 8.38 -7.43 18.62
N PHE A 449 8.68 -8.71 18.82
CA PHE A 449 10.00 -9.12 19.31
C PHE A 449 11.10 -8.76 18.31
N ALA A 450 10.87 -9.01 17.02
CA ALA A 450 11.83 -8.65 15.99
C ALA A 450 12.07 -7.13 15.96
N LEU A 451 11.04 -6.30 16.08
CA LEU A 451 11.17 -4.86 16.01
C LEU A 451 11.87 -4.28 17.25
N TYR A 452 11.36 -4.58 18.45
CA TYR A 452 11.75 -3.91 19.69
C TYR A 452 12.93 -4.55 20.43
N PHE A 453 13.23 -5.83 20.21
CA PHE A 453 14.40 -6.52 20.81
C PHE A 453 15.57 -6.69 19.83
N THR A 454 15.55 -5.99 18.72
CA THR A 454 16.71 -5.86 17.82
C THR A 454 16.98 -4.38 17.52
N SER A 455 18.02 -4.08 16.74
CA SER A 455 18.31 -2.72 16.29
C SER A 455 17.31 -2.16 15.27
N LEU A 456 16.30 -2.94 14.86
CA LEU A 456 15.31 -2.53 13.87
C LEU A 456 14.51 -1.32 14.34
N PHE A 457 14.06 -1.26 15.60
CA PHE A 457 13.27 -0.14 16.09
C PHE A 457 14.04 1.18 15.98
N GLY A 458 15.23 1.28 16.58
CA GLY A 458 16.05 2.49 16.49
C GLY A 458 16.40 2.89 15.06
N GLY A 459 16.73 1.92 14.19
CA GLY A 459 17.03 2.19 12.78
C GLY A 459 15.81 2.66 11.97
N MET A 460 14.63 2.08 12.21
CA MET A 460 13.39 2.47 11.54
C MET A 460 12.89 3.83 12.03
N MET A 461 13.01 4.12 13.33
CA MET A 461 12.57 5.37 13.94
C MET A 461 13.33 6.59 13.41
N GLN A 462 14.59 6.42 13.01
CA GLN A 462 15.42 7.48 12.43
C GLN A 462 15.06 7.82 10.97
N SER A 463 14.14 7.07 10.35
CA SER A 463 13.86 7.22 8.92
C SER A 463 12.36 7.24 8.62
N HIS A 464 11.92 8.15 7.76
CA HIS A 464 10.50 8.30 7.42
C HIS A 464 9.91 7.02 6.79
N GLN A 465 10.69 6.34 5.95
CA GLN A 465 10.33 5.06 5.36
C GLN A 465 10.22 3.94 6.41
N GLY A 466 11.06 3.95 7.45
CA GLY A 466 11.05 2.96 8.51
C GLY A 466 9.76 3.10 9.31
N HIS A 467 9.43 4.32 9.69
CA HIS A 467 8.13 4.68 10.28
C HIS A 467 6.93 4.24 9.45
N LEU A 468 6.90 4.60 8.16
CA LEU A 468 5.83 4.19 7.26
C LEU A 468 5.72 2.67 7.18
N PHE A 469 6.86 1.98 7.09
CA PHE A 469 6.91 0.52 7.07
C PHE A 469 6.35 -0.08 8.37
N MET A 470 6.73 0.45 9.54
CA MET A 470 6.18 0.03 10.83
C MET A 470 4.65 0.19 10.82
N ASN A 471 4.14 1.37 10.46
CA ASN A 471 2.70 1.65 10.43
C ASN A 471 1.95 0.67 9.51
N ILE A 472 2.41 0.51 8.27
CA ILE A 472 1.79 -0.40 7.31
C ILE A 472 1.88 -1.86 7.77
N HIS A 473 3.03 -2.27 8.31
CA HIS A 473 3.22 -3.63 8.84
C HIS A 473 2.23 -3.92 9.97
N PHE A 474 2.10 -3.06 10.97
CA PHE A 474 1.17 -3.29 12.09
C PHE A 474 -0.29 -3.32 11.64
N ILE A 475 -0.69 -2.43 10.73
CA ILE A 475 -2.03 -2.46 10.13
C ILE A 475 -2.27 -3.80 9.43
N LEU A 476 -1.35 -4.24 8.57
CA LEU A 476 -1.51 -5.47 7.79
C LEU A 476 -1.42 -6.74 8.64
N ALA A 477 -0.51 -6.78 9.61
CA ALA A 477 -0.35 -7.89 10.55
C ALA A 477 -1.60 -8.05 11.42
N GLY A 478 -2.12 -6.95 11.95
CA GLY A 478 -3.38 -6.92 12.68
C GLY A 478 -4.55 -7.37 11.81
N ILE A 479 -4.69 -6.83 10.59
CA ILE A 479 -5.78 -7.22 9.68
C ILE A 479 -5.71 -8.71 9.39
N LEU A 480 -4.52 -9.26 9.14
CA LEU A 480 -4.31 -10.68 8.92
C LEU A 480 -4.72 -11.52 10.14
N PHE A 481 -4.23 -11.18 11.33
CA PHE A 481 -4.53 -11.91 12.56
C PHE A 481 -6.03 -11.90 12.86
N PHE A 482 -6.65 -10.72 12.92
CA PHE A 482 -8.08 -10.62 13.22
C PHE A 482 -8.97 -11.16 12.10
N HIS A 483 -8.53 -11.15 10.84
CA HIS A 483 -9.21 -11.83 9.74
C HIS A 483 -9.26 -13.35 9.96
N VAL A 484 -8.17 -13.97 10.44
CA VAL A 484 -8.13 -15.42 10.69
C VAL A 484 -8.98 -15.82 11.91
N ILE A 485 -9.00 -14.99 12.95
CA ILE A 485 -9.68 -15.32 14.22
C ILE A 485 -11.18 -14.93 14.21
N VAL A 486 -11.49 -13.66 13.94
CA VAL A 486 -12.87 -13.11 14.09
C VAL A 486 -13.48 -12.75 12.73
N GLY A 487 -12.71 -12.82 11.65
CA GLY A 487 -13.12 -12.38 10.33
C GLY A 487 -14.39 -13.04 9.79
N VAL A 488 -15.25 -12.20 9.21
CA VAL A 488 -16.48 -12.61 8.51
C VAL A 488 -16.26 -12.86 7.02
N ASP A 489 -15.08 -12.47 6.52
CA ASP A 489 -14.68 -12.63 5.12
C ASP A 489 -14.25 -14.07 4.83
N PRO A 490 -14.34 -14.53 3.56
CA PRO A 490 -14.03 -15.90 3.20
C PRO A 490 -12.54 -16.23 3.39
N ASN A 491 -12.26 -17.30 4.13
CA ASN A 491 -10.91 -17.82 4.35
C ASN A 491 -10.69 -19.12 3.53
N PRO A 492 -9.52 -19.33 2.91
CA PRO A 492 -9.20 -20.57 2.17
C PRO A 492 -9.36 -21.86 2.97
N ARG A 493 -9.23 -21.79 4.29
CA ARG A 493 -9.42 -22.91 5.21
C ARG A 493 -10.31 -22.49 6.36
N LYS A 494 -11.28 -23.33 6.71
CA LYS A 494 -12.07 -23.14 7.94
C LYS A 494 -11.21 -23.52 9.13
N VAL A 495 -10.89 -22.54 9.97
CA VAL A 495 -10.19 -22.77 11.24
C VAL A 495 -11.23 -23.15 12.31
N PRO A 496 -11.11 -24.31 12.98
CA PRO A 496 -12.01 -24.70 14.06
C PRO A 496 -12.02 -23.69 15.20
N HIS A 497 -13.18 -23.45 15.82
CA HIS A 497 -13.34 -22.45 16.88
C HIS A 497 -12.40 -22.69 18.07
N LEU A 498 -12.22 -23.95 18.48
CA LEU A 498 -11.29 -24.30 19.56
C LEU A 498 -9.85 -23.86 19.25
N VAL A 499 -9.39 -24.05 18.01
CA VAL A 499 -8.04 -23.62 17.60
C VAL A 499 -7.92 -22.10 17.68
N ARG A 500 -8.95 -21.35 17.29
CA ARG A 500 -8.95 -19.88 17.42
C ARG A 500 -8.86 -19.44 18.87
N ILE A 501 -9.61 -20.09 19.76
CA ILE A 501 -9.58 -19.82 21.21
C ILE A 501 -8.18 -20.08 21.78
N VAL A 502 -7.56 -21.23 21.47
CA VAL A 502 -6.19 -21.53 21.91
C VAL A 502 -5.19 -20.50 21.39
N ILE A 503 -5.32 -20.10 20.12
CA ILE A 503 -4.44 -19.11 19.51
C ILE A 503 -4.62 -17.73 20.15
N LEU A 504 -5.84 -17.35 20.55
CA LEU A 504 -6.07 -16.10 21.29
C LEU A 504 -5.43 -16.14 22.68
N PHE A 505 -5.55 -17.24 23.43
CA PHE A 505 -4.86 -17.38 24.71
C PHE A 505 -3.34 -17.36 24.56
N ALA A 506 -2.81 -17.99 23.51
CA ALA A 506 -1.40 -17.92 23.18
C ALA A 506 -0.98 -16.47 22.87
N ALA A 507 -1.75 -15.74 22.07
CA ALA A 507 -1.51 -14.33 21.75
C ALA A 507 -1.49 -13.45 23.01
N MET A 508 -2.49 -13.59 23.88
CA MET A 508 -2.53 -12.88 25.18
C MET A 508 -1.25 -13.15 25.98
N SER A 509 -0.88 -14.43 26.12
CA SER A 509 0.31 -14.83 26.89
C SER A 509 1.61 -14.27 26.31
N ILE A 510 1.76 -14.29 24.98
CA ILE A 510 2.95 -13.79 24.28
C ILE A 510 3.02 -12.26 24.39
N HIS A 511 1.90 -11.54 24.21
CA HIS A 511 1.83 -10.10 24.36
C HIS A 511 2.11 -9.62 25.80
N ALA A 512 1.56 -10.32 26.79
CA ALA A 512 1.83 -10.06 28.20
C ALA A 512 3.33 -10.22 28.49
N PHE A 513 3.95 -11.31 28.01
CA PHE A 513 5.38 -11.52 28.17
C PHE A 513 6.22 -10.44 27.47
N PHE A 514 5.87 -10.08 26.23
CA PHE A 514 6.51 -8.98 25.49
C PHE A 514 6.50 -7.68 26.31
N SER A 515 5.33 -7.34 26.87
CA SER A 515 5.12 -6.10 27.60
C SER A 515 5.90 -6.08 28.93
N VAL A 516 5.87 -7.18 29.69
CA VAL A 516 6.66 -7.32 30.92
C VAL A 516 8.15 -7.26 30.62
N ALA A 517 8.61 -7.92 29.55
CA ALA A 517 10.01 -7.86 29.12
C ALA A 517 10.42 -6.41 28.80
N LEU A 518 9.58 -5.66 28.09
CA LEU A 518 9.82 -4.25 27.79
C LEU A 518 9.83 -3.38 29.05
N MET A 519 8.92 -3.60 30.00
CA MET A 519 8.92 -2.93 31.32
C MET A 519 10.17 -3.24 32.15
N SER A 520 10.76 -4.43 31.98
CA SER A 520 11.97 -4.86 32.68
C SER A 520 13.27 -4.35 32.07
N THR A 521 13.22 -3.67 30.92
CA THR A 521 14.42 -3.12 30.29
C THR A 521 15.06 -2.03 31.14
N THR A 522 16.39 -2.01 31.15
CA THR A 522 17.21 -1.03 31.88
C THR A 522 17.94 -0.06 30.94
N THR A 523 17.78 -0.24 29.63
CA THR A 523 18.39 0.57 28.57
C THR A 523 17.34 0.98 27.55
N LEU A 524 17.56 2.12 26.90
CA LEU A 524 16.69 2.59 25.82
C LEU A 524 16.87 1.73 24.57
N ILE A 525 15.76 1.26 23.99
CA ILE A 525 15.78 0.39 22.79
C ILE A 525 15.73 1.17 21.47
N ASP A 526 15.55 2.49 21.55
CA ASP A 526 15.38 3.42 20.42
C ASP A 526 16.71 3.84 19.76
N GLY A 527 17.85 3.41 20.31
CA GLY A 527 19.17 3.78 19.82
C GLY A 527 19.49 5.29 19.95
N GLY A 528 18.88 5.98 20.92
CA GLY A 528 19.12 7.41 21.17
C GLY A 528 18.24 8.36 20.33
N TYR A 529 17.23 7.83 19.62
CA TYR A 529 16.32 8.65 18.82
C TYR A 529 15.57 9.69 19.68
N PHE A 530 14.88 9.28 20.74
CA PHE A 530 14.11 10.18 21.59
C PHE A 530 14.98 11.15 22.38
N GLU A 531 16.20 10.73 22.73
CA GLU A 531 17.22 11.61 23.32
C GLU A 531 17.59 12.75 22.35
N SER A 532 17.80 12.43 21.07
CA SER A 532 18.19 13.41 20.05
C SER A 532 17.15 14.50 19.78
N LEU A 533 15.88 14.26 20.12
CA LEU A 533 14.78 15.22 19.93
C LEU A 533 14.83 16.38 20.93
N GLN A 534 15.53 16.22 22.07
CA GLN A 534 15.64 17.22 23.13
C GLN A 534 14.28 17.76 23.62
N ARG A 535 13.31 16.85 23.83
CA ARG A 535 11.96 17.22 24.26
C ARG A 535 11.96 17.93 25.63
N PRO A 536 11.15 18.99 25.84
CA PRO A 536 11.12 19.74 27.09
C PRO A 536 10.22 19.12 28.18
N TRP A 537 9.55 18.01 27.88
CA TRP A 537 8.60 17.32 28.76
C TRP A 537 8.87 15.81 28.74
N ALA A 538 8.47 15.10 29.80
CA ALA A 538 8.76 13.68 29.98
C ALA A 538 10.26 13.35 29.83
N LEU A 539 11.11 14.00 30.64
CA LEU A 539 12.57 13.94 30.52
C LEU A 539 13.17 12.57 30.85
N ASP A 540 12.48 11.77 31.67
CA ASP A 540 12.89 10.39 31.94
C ASP A 540 12.47 9.47 30.78
N LEU A 541 13.39 9.25 29.85
CA LEU A 541 13.17 8.43 28.65
C LEU A 541 12.95 6.95 28.99
N LEU A 542 13.59 6.44 30.05
CA LEU A 542 13.47 5.04 30.44
C LEU A 542 12.12 4.78 31.10
N ALA A 543 11.66 5.69 31.98
CA ALA A 543 10.32 5.62 32.54
C ALA A 543 9.23 5.74 31.46
N ASP A 544 9.43 6.57 30.43
CA ASP A 544 8.54 6.68 29.28
C ASP A 544 8.46 5.36 28.48
N GLN A 545 9.60 4.69 28.27
CA GLN A 545 9.67 3.37 27.63
C GLN A 545 8.95 2.29 28.45
N GLN A 546 9.20 2.24 29.76
CA GLN A 546 8.54 1.29 30.67
C GLN A 546 7.03 1.53 30.73
N SER A 547 6.61 2.80 30.72
CA SER A 547 5.20 3.18 30.59
C SER A 547 4.59 2.70 29.27
N GLY A 548 5.34 2.79 28.17
CA GLY A 548 4.98 2.17 26.90
C GLY A 548 4.77 0.67 27.02
N GLY A 549 5.66 -0.05 27.71
CA GLY A 549 5.46 -1.48 28.03
C GLY A 549 4.15 -1.75 28.77
N ALA A 550 3.83 -0.97 29.81
CA ALA A 550 2.57 -1.11 30.55
C ALA A 550 1.33 -0.81 29.68
N ILE A 551 1.41 0.19 28.80
CA ILE A 551 0.36 0.52 27.83
C ILE A 551 0.16 -0.64 26.85
N GLY A 552 1.26 -1.19 26.32
CA GLY A 552 1.23 -2.35 25.42
C GLY A 552 0.51 -3.54 26.04
N TRP A 553 0.69 -3.77 27.34
CA TRP A 553 -0.05 -4.80 28.07
C TRP A 553 -1.54 -4.48 28.15
N ALA A 554 -1.91 -3.31 28.70
CA ALA A 554 -3.31 -2.95 28.94
C ALA A 554 -4.13 -2.86 27.64
N MET A 555 -3.57 -2.24 26.60
CA MET A 555 -4.23 -2.13 25.29
C MET A 555 -4.17 -3.42 24.49
N GLY A 556 -3.25 -4.33 24.81
CA GLY A 556 -3.13 -5.64 24.18
C GLY A 556 -4.25 -6.60 24.58
N GLU A 557 -4.52 -6.70 25.88
CA GLU A 557 -5.43 -7.71 26.43
C GLU A 557 -6.90 -7.40 26.14
N ILE A 558 -7.32 -6.13 26.20
CA ILE A 558 -8.73 -5.75 26.06
C ILE A 558 -9.31 -6.16 24.69
N PRO A 559 -8.68 -5.84 23.54
CA PRO A 559 -9.17 -6.26 22.24
C PRO A 559 -9.16 -7.79 22.06
N ILE A 560 -8.15 -8.48 22.60
CA ILE A 560 -8.08 -9.94 22.50
C ILE A 560 -9.19 -10.61 23.32
N LEU A 561 -9.50 -10.11 24.51
CA LEU A 561 -10.64 -10.56 25.31
C LEU A 561 -11.98 -10.36 24.57
N ILE A 562 -12.16 -9.21 23.92
CA ILE A 562 -13.35 -8.96 23.08
C ILE A 562 -13.42 -9.96 21.92
N ALA A 563 -12.29 -10.21 21.25
CA ALA A 563 -12.20 -11.20 20.18
C ALA A 563 -12.51 -12.61 20.67
N LEU A 564 -12.04 -12.98 21.87
CA LEU A 564 -12.31 -14.27 22.51
C LEU A 564 -13.81 -14.46 22.78
N ILE A 565 -14.46 -13.45 23.36
CA ILE A 565 -15.91 -13.45 23.58
C ILE A 565 -16.65 -13.56 22.24
N ALA A 566 -16.23 -12.81 21.22
CA ALA A 566 -16.84 -12.86 19.90
C ALA A 566 -16.71 -14.25 19.25
N THR A 567 -15.52 -14.89 19.32
CA THR A 567 -15.29 -16.25 18.82
C THR A 567 -16.13 -17.27 19.59
N PHE A 568 -16.26 -17.14 20.91
CA PHE A 568 -17.11 -18.02 21.71
C PHE A 568 -18.60 -17.89 21.33
N ILE A 569 -19.09 -16.66 21.13
CA ILE A 569 -20.45 -16.42 20.65
C ILE A 569 -20.67 -17.01 19.25
N GLN A 570 -19.69 -16.88 18.35
CA GLN A 570 -19.75 -17.49 17.01
C GLN A 570 -19.84 -19.01 17.10
N TRP A 571 -19.02 -19.63 17.96
CA TRP A 571 -19.05 -21.07 18.20
C TRP A 571 -20.41 -21.55 18.71
N MET A 572 -20.95 -20.94 19.76
CA MET A 572 -22.27 -21.31 20.28
C MET A 572 -23.39 -21.19 19.23
N ARG A 573 -23.32 -20.15 18.38
CA ARG A 573 -24.30 -19.96 17.30
C ARG A 573 -24.17 -21.04 16.23
N ASP A 574 -22.96 -21.32 15.77
CA ASP A 574 -22.70 -22.33 14.75
C ASP A 574 -23.12 -23.73 15.23
N ASP A 575 -22.77 -24.11 16.46
CA ASP A 575 -23.17 -25.39 17.05
C ASP A 575 -24.70 -25.49 17.17
N SER A 576 -25.38 -24.41 17.56
CA SER A 576 -26.84 -24.38 17.62
C SER A 576 -27.51 -24.53 16.25
N HIS A 577 -26.89 -23.98 15.20
CA HIS A 577 -27.37 -24.10 13.82
C HIS A 577 -27.12 -25.49 13.26
N GLU A 578 -25.97 -26.08 13.55
CA GLU A 578 -25.62 -27.43 13.15
C GLU A 578 -26.52 -28.46 13.83
N ALA A 579 -26.76 -28.34 15.14
CA ALA A 579 -27.70 -29.18 15.87
C ALA A 579 -29.11 -29.13 15.24
N LYS A 580 -29.63 -27.92 14.97
CA LYS A 580 -30.93 -27.75 14.28
C LYS A 580 -30.95 -28.35 12.87
N ARG A 581 -29.83 -28.32 12.14
CA ARG A 581 -29.72 -28.92 10.80
C ARG A 581 -29.78 -30.45 10.91
N ILE A 582 -29.08 -31.03 11.87
CA ILE A 582 -29.08 -32.47 12.15
C ILE A 582 -30.49 -32.90 12.56
N ASP A 583 -31.13 -32.22 13.50
CA ASP A 583 -32.50 -32.52 13.94
C ASP A 583 -33.50 -32.50 12.78
N ARG A 584 -33.41 -31.50 11.88
CA ARG A 584 -34.25 -31.41 10.68
C ARG A 584 -33.99 -32.56 9.70
N ASN A 585 -32.74 -32.98 9.54
CA ASN A 585 -32.38 -34.08 8.67
C ASN A 585 -32.89 -35.42 9.24
N THR A 586 -32.70 -35.63 10.55
CA THR A 586 -33.21 -36.80 11.28
C THR A 586 -34.73 -36.88 11.20
N ALA A 587 -35.45 -35.78 11.44
CA ALA A 587 -36.91 -35.73 11.30
C ALA A 587 -37.37 -36.05 9.87
N ARG A 588 -36.64 -35.57 8.85
CA ARG A 588 -36.91 -35.87 7.44
C ARG A 588 -36.69 -37.35 7.11
N LEU A 589 -35.59 -37.94 7.59
CA LEU A 589 -35.27 -39.35 7.36
C LEU A 589 -36.29 -40.26 8.06
N ALA A 590 -36.67 -39.91 9.29
CA ALA A 590 -37.73 -40.59 10.03
C ALA A 590 -39.06 -40.55 9.27
N ALA A 591 -39.44 -39.41 8.70
CA ALA A 591 -40.66 -39.28 7.89
C ALA A 591 -40.62 -40.11 6.59
N LEU A 592 -39.44 -40.38 6.04
CA LEU A 592 -39.23 -41.22 4.85
C LEU A 592 -39.07 -42.72 5.19
N GLY A 593 -39.12 -43.10 6.48
CA GLY A 593 -38.85 -44.47 6.93
C GLY A 593 -37.40 -44.92 6.68
N GLN A 594 -36.49 -43.97 6.48
CA GLN A 594 -35.07 -44.24 6.24
C GLN A 594 -34.29 -44.16 7.56
N PRO A 595 -33.28 -45.02 7.77
CA PRO A 595 -32.43 -44.95 8.95
C PRO A 595 -31.67 -43.63 8.97
N ASP A 596 -31.67 -42.97 10.12
CA ASP A 596 -30.88 -41.77 10.35
C ASP A 596 -29.37 -42.06 10.35
N GLU A 597 -28.55 -41.01 10.41
CA GLU A 597 -27.08 -41.16 10.38
C GLU A 597 -26.56 -42.04 11.53
N LEU A 598 -27.18 -42.00 12.72
CA LEU A 598 -26.81 -42.84 13.85
C LEU A 598 -27.15 -44.32 13.62
N ALA A 599 -28.32 -44.60 13.06
CA ALA A 599 -28.73 -45.96 12.70
C ALA A 599 -27.84 -46.53 11.60
N GLN A 600 -27.47 -45.73 10.59
CA GLN A 600 -26.51 -46.12 9.56
C GLN A 600 -25.11 -46.39 10.13
N TYR A 601 -24.66 -45.55 11.07
CA TYR A 601 -23.37 -45.73 11.75
C TYR A 601 -23.36 -46.99 12.64
N ASN A 602 -24.43 -47.24 13.39
CA ASN A 602 -24.58 -48.46 14.20
C ASN A 602 -24.62 -49.72 13.33
N LEU A 603 -25.29 -49.68 12.16
CA LEU A 603 -25.25 -50.75 11.17
C LEU A 603 -23.83 -51.00 10.65
N TYR A 604 -23.07 -49.94 10.37
CA TYR A 604 -21.67 -50.04 9.96
C TYR A 604 -20.80 -50.71 11.03
N LEU A 605 -20.89 -50.27 12.30
CA LEU A 605 -20.17 -50.88 13.42
C LEU A 605 -20.57 -52.35 13.63
N SER A 606 -21.86 -52.66 13.52
CA SER A 606 -22.34 -54.05 13.61
C SER A 606 -21.76 -54.92 12.49
N ASN A 607 -21.62 -54.40 11.28
CA ASN A 607 -21.02 -55.12 10.15
C ASN A 607 -19.52 -55.31 10.32
N LEU A 608 -18.80 -54.34 10.89
CA LEU A 608 -17.39 -54.50 11.28
C LEU A 608 -17.22 -55.60 12.33
N ASN A 609 -18.01 -55.59 13.40
CA ASN A 609 -17.96 -56.62 14.43
C ASN A 609 -18.27 -58.02 13.89
N LYS A 610 -19.21 -58.15 12.94
CA LYS A 610 -19.49 -59.44 12.28
C LYS A 610 -18.29 -59.94 11.49
N LYS A 611 -17.66 -59.08 10.68
CA LYS A 611 -16.46 -59.43 9.91
C LYS A 611 -15.28 -59.82 10.79
N ASP A 612 -15.06 -59.13 11.91
CA ASP A 612 -14.01 -59.47 12.88
C ASP A 612 -14.30 -60.79 13.61
N GLY A 613 -15.57 -61.11 13.86
CA GLY A 613 -15.98 -62.39 14.42
C GLY A 613 -15.78 -63.54 13.44
N GLU A 614 -16.12 -63.34 12.16
CA GLU A 614 -15.91 -64.31 11.07
C GLU A 614 -14.42 -64.54 10.78
N ALA A 615 -13.55 -63.55 10.98
CA ALA A 615 -12.10 -63.69 10.81
C ALA A 615 -11.38 -64.38 11.98
N LYS A 616 -12.06 -64.57 13.12
CA LYS A 616 -11.53 -65.24 14.33
C LYS A 616 -12.02 -66.68 14.49
N GLN A 617 -12.94 -67.12 13.64
CA GLN A 617 -13.33 -68.53 13.46
C GLN A 617 -12.51 -69.11 12.32
#